data_AF-A0A7J7Q730-F1
#
_entry.id   AF-A0A7J7Q730-F1
#
_cell.length_a   1.000
_cell.length_b   1.000
_cell.length_c   1.000
_cell.angle_alpha   90.00
_cell.angle_beta   90.00
_cell.angle_gamma   90.00
#
_symmetry.space_group_name_H-M   'P 1'
#
loop_
_entity.id
_entity.type
_entity.pdbx_description
1 polymer ?
#
loop_
_entity_poly.entity_id
_entity_poly.type
_entity_poly.pdbx_seq_one_letter_code
_entity_poly.pdbx_strand_id
1 'polypeptide(L)'
;MLIEYMQLLSVLRLTRIANYWNRTAEAVLLALSITPISSYAWMSIECALPAGMAPARYAYLGNIAATMLPVGLVAVVCAVTLTWAARDARRRGFLTLRSYPYVVPTVLLGAFKAMTYVYPGVASAAVGIFSCKHLDRPASMAGEVVAAQGTFWSKDLDTQCFGSKHAALALSVGLPVLLLLIAFSALQAALLARRARRKPDGLYKPEFWTHYGFLYGDYRPRMYLWGCLRELRLLVLITLVVVLQAQPEAQVQLLAGWVLVLLLLGLHAALAPFKTRQLNALQLAMLASLSFTLYAGVLSSISGFPAAAASTMQHAAVLVDAAVAVTLLCALLWRARLMFDYDGDGRVSWADVRCTFAQHGGAVSVAVGAALACLVNRCGACKWMLRDSGSAA
;
A
#
# COMPACT_ATOMS: atom_id res chain seq x y z
N MET A 1 5.31 -5.42 5.81
CA MET A 1 4.38 -6.36 6.49
C MET A 1 3.10 -5.67 6.90
N LEU A 2 2.98 -4.97 8.04
CA LEU A 2 1.69 -4.34 8.42
C LEU A 2 1.13 -3.37 7.37
N ILE A 3 1.95 -2.43 6.90
CA ILE A 3 1.53 -1.46 5.88
C ILE A 3 1.12 -2.17 4.58
N GLU A 4 1.89 -3.19 4.18
CA GLU A 4 1.59 -4.00 3.01
C GLU A 4 0.27 -4.78 3.16
N TYR A 5 0.02 -5.33 4.34
CA TYR A 5 -1.24 -6.00 4.66
C TYR A 5 -2.42 -5.04 4.54
N MET A 6 -2.29 -3.85 5.13
CA MET A 6 -3.29 -2.79 5.05
C MET A 6 -3.51 -2.29 3.61
N GLN A 7 -2.45 -2.25 2.79
CA GLN A 7 -2.55 -1.94 1.36
C GLN A 7 -3.30 -3.06 0.60
N LEU A 8 -3.01 -4.33 0.86
CA LEU A 8 -3.71 -5.46 0.24
C LEU A 8 -5.20 -5.48 0.62
N LEU A 9 -5.54 -5.26 1.89
CA LEU A 9 -6.93 -5.08 2.34
C LEU A 9 -7.60 -3.88 1.66
N SER A 10 -6.86 -2.81 1.40
CA SER A 10 -7.39 -1.66 0.65
C SER A 10 -7.69 -2.02 -0.81
N VAL A 11 -6.85 -2.86 -1.45
CA VAL A 11 -7.11 -3.35 -2.82
C VAL A 11 -8.34 -4.25 -2.87
N LEU A 12 -8.60 -5.05 -1.83
CA LEU A 12 -9.86 -5.82 -1.76
C LEU A 12 -11.09 -4.94 -1.82
N ARG A 13 -11.05 -3.71 -1.32
CA ARG A 13 -12.19 -2.79 -1.43
C ARG A 13 -12.48 -2.31 -2.85
N LEU A 14 -11.49 -2.40 -3.75
CA LEU A 14 -11.73 -2.17 -5.17
C LEU A 14 -12.54 -3.34 -5.78
N THR A 15 -12.66 -4.48 -5.11
CA THR A 15 -13.58 -5.53 -5.56
C THR A 15 -15.01 -5.19 -5.16
N ARG A 16 -15.99 -5.73 -5.89
CA ARG A 16 -17.43 -5.62 -5.53
C ARG A 16 -17.84 -6.47 -4.32
N ILE A 17 -16.89 -6.83 -3.45
CA ILE A 17 -17.14 -7.63 -2.24
C ILE A 17 -18.13 -6.94 -1.30
N ALA A 18 -18.10 -5.61 -1.22
CA ALA A 18 -19.00 -4.80 -0.39
C ALA A 18 -20.48 -5.03 -0.74
N ASN A 19 -20.82 -5.32 -2.00
CA ASN A 19 -22.21 -5.54 -2.41
C ASN A 19 -22.82 -6.82 -1.81
N TYR A 20 -21.98 -7.78 -1.39
CA TYR A 20 -22.40 -9.07 -0.87
C TYR A 20 -22.16 -9.21 0.64
N TRP A 21 -21.48 -8.24 1.25
CA TRP A 21 -21.08 -8.29 2.65
C TRP A 21 -22.08 -7.59 3.55
N ASN A 22 -22.22 -8.11 4.76
CA ASN A 22 -22.99 -7.42 5.79
C ASN A 22 -22.29 -6.12 6.22
N ARG A 23 -23.07 -5.10 6.58
CA ARG A 23 -22.57 -3.77 6.97
C ARG A 23 -21.54 -3.82 8.11
N THR A 24 -21.72 -4.73 9.06
CA THR A 24 -20.78 -4.92 10.17
C THR A 24 -19.42 -5.42 9.70
N ALA A 25 -19.41 -6.41 8.81
CA ALA A 25 -18.20 -6.98 8.25
C ALA A 25 -17.47 -5.96 7.35
N GLU A 26 -18.24 -5.20 6.56
CA GLU A 26 -17.73 -4.08 5.80
C GLU A 26 -17.11 -3.00 6.70
N ALA A 27 -17.78 -2.61 7.80
CA ALA A 27 -17.27 -1.60 8.74
C ALA A 27 -15.92 -1.99 9.39
N VAL A 28 -15.72 -3.27 9.70
CA VAL A 28 -14.44 -3.72 10.29
C VAL A 28 -13.35 -3.79 9.22
N LEU A 29 -13.64 -4.30 8.02
CA LEU A 29 -12.71 -4.17 6.90
C LEU A 29 -12.42 -2.69 6.59
N LEU A 30 -13.40 -1.81 6.81
CA LEU A 30 -13.30 -0.34 6.72
C LEU A 30 -12.26 0.22 7.71
N ALA A 31 -12.22 -0.32 8.93
CA ALA A 31 -11.28 0.09 9.97
C ALA A 31 -9.86 -0.52 9.81
N LEU A 32 -9.75 -1.74 9.27
CA LEU A 32 -8.48 -2.47 9.19
C LEU A 32 -7.59 -2.04 8.01
N SER A 33 -8.16 -1.43 6.97
CA SER A 33 -7.33 -0.82 5.94
C SER A 33 -6.89 0.58 6.38
N ILE A 34 -5.68 1.00 6.03
CA ILE A 34 -5.11 2.34 6.33
C ILE A 34 -5.98 3.51 5.83
N THR A 35 -7.03 3.23 5.05
CA THR A 35 -7.92 4.18 4.38
C THR A 35 -7.24 4.90 3.20
N PRO A 36 -8.02 5.20 2.17
CA PRO A 36 -8.18 4.45 0.95
C PRO A 36 -7.09 4.75 -0.09
N ILE A 37 -6.92 3.78 -0.98
CA ILE A 37 -6.20 3.86 -2.25
C ILE A 37 -6.79 4.97 -3.18
N SER A 38 -7.90 5.59 -2.80
CA SER A 38 -8.50 6.72 -3.52
C SER A 38 -8.13 8.06 -2.89
N SER A 39 -7.73 9.03 -3.70
CA SER A 39 -7.49 10.44 -3.29
C SER A 39 -8.61 11.06 -2.46
N TYR A 40 -9.85 10.59 -2.63
CA TYR A 40 -11.07 11.12 -2.00
C TYR A 40 -11.08 11.18 -0.48
N ALA A 41 -10.29 10.38 0.25
CA ALA A 41 -10.29 10.46 1.72
C ALA A 41 -9.05 11.14 2.32
N TRP A 42 -7.98 11.34 1.54
CA TRP A 42 -6.87 12.19 1.98
C TRP A 42 -7.24 13.67 1.83
N MET A 43 -8.01 13.98 0.79
CA MET A 43 -8.66 15.25 0.57
C MET A 43 -10.02 14.97 -0.05
N SER A 44 -11.12 15.32 0.64
CA SER A 44 -12.42 15.35 -0.04
C SER A 44 -12.41 16.54 -0.99
N ILE A 45 -11.97 16.29 -2.22
CA ILE A 45 -11.94 17.27 -3.31
C ILE A 45 -13.36 17.79 -3.58
N GLU A 46 -14.38 16.97 -3.30
CA GLU A 46 -15.80 17.35 -3.34
C GLU A 46 -16.14 18.45 -2.33
N CYS A 47 -15.50 18.47 -1.15
CA CYS A 47 -15.69 19.53 -0.15
C CYS A 47 -14.81 20.76 -0.40
N ALA A 48 -13.69 20.62 -1.13
CA ALA A 48 -12.77 21.71 -1.40
C ALA A 48 -13.14 22.52 -2.66
N LEU A 49 -13.92 21.94 -3.57
CA LEU A 49 -14.36 22.57 -4.81
C LEU A 49 -15.75 23.21 -4.65
N PRO A 50 -16.04 24.29 -5.40
CA PRO A 50 -17.30 25.02 -5.28
C PRO A 50 -18.51 24.20 -5.73
N ALA A 51 -19.59 24.23 -4.93
CA ALA A 51 -20.87 23.63 -5.26
C ALA A 51 -21.41 24.21 -6.59
N GLY A 52 -21.67 23.36 -7.57
CA GLY A 52 -22.16 23.75 -8.92
C GLY A 52 -21.22 23.42 -10.08
N MET A 53 -20.02 22.88 -9.83
CA MET A 53 -19.18 22.36 -10.91
C MET A 53 -19.81 21.11 -11.56
N ALA A 54 -19.58 20.88 -12.86
CA ALA A 54 -20.13 19.71 -13.56
C ALA A 54 -19.51 18.39 -13.04
N PRO A 55 -20.30 17.30 -12.88
CA PRO A 55 -19.83 15.99 -12.41
C PRO A 55 -18.57 15.48 -13.13
N ALA A 56 -18.54 15.60 -14.45
CA ALA A 56 -17.39 15.25 -15.26
C ALA A 56 -16.10 15.93 -14.77
N ARG A 57 -16.13 17.26 -14.54
CA ARG A 57 -14.95 18.02 -14.11
C ARG A 57 -14.42 17.55 -12.75
N TYR A 58 -15.29 17.14 -11.84
CA TYR A 58 -14.87 16.53 -10.57
C TYR A 58 -14.12 15.22 -10.78
N ALA A 59 -14.63 14.35 -11.66
CA ALA A 59 -13.97 13.09 -11.97
C ALA A 59 -12.58 13.32 -12.60
N TYR A 60 -12.44 14.27 -13.53
CA TYR A 60 -11.15 14.63 -14.13
C TYR A 60 -10.16 15.17 -13.07
N LEU A 61 -10.55 16.20 -12.31
CA LEU A 61 -9.69 16.83 -11.30
C LEU A 61 -9.32 15.85 -10.18
N GLY A 62 -10.26 15.03 -9.73
CA GLY A 62 -10.03 14.01 -8.70
C GLY A 62 -8.99 12.98 -9.10
N ASN A 63 -9.02 12.52 -10.37
CA ASN A 63 -8.02 11.59 -10.90
C ASN A 63 -6.64 12.25 -11.07
N ILE A 64 -6.60 13.47 -11.62
CA ILE A 64 -5.33 14.21 -11.77
C ILE A 64 -4.69 14.43 -10.40
N ALA A 65 -5.45 14.91 -9.41
CA ALA A 65 -4.96 15.11 -8.05
C ALA A 65 -4.44 13.80 -7.42
N ALA A 66 -5.14 12.68 -7.63
CA ALA A 66 -4.67 11.36 -7.16
C ALA A 66 -3.31 10.98 -7.75
N THR A 67 -3.13 11.18 -9.06
CA THR A 67 -1.86 10.85 -9.74
C THR A 67 -0.72 11.79 -9.36
N MET A 68 -1.02 13.02 -8.92
CA MET A 68 -0.04 14.02 -8.50
C MET A 68 0.35 13.92 -7.01
N LEU A 69 -0.29 13.04 -6.24
CA LEU A 69 0.02 12.82 -4.82
C LEU A 69 1.51 12.55 -4.54
N PRO A 70 2.25 11.75 -5.33
CA PRO A 70 3.69 11.57 -5.13
C PRO A 70 4.47 12.87 -5.29
N VAL A 71 4.10 13.72 -6.25
CA VAL A 71 4.76 15.02 -6.48
C VAL A 71 4.56 15.92 -5.27
N GLY A 72 3.35 15.95 -4.71
CA GLY A 72 3.04 16.66 -3.47
C GLY A 72 3.89 16.19 -2.30
N LEU A 73 4.01 14.88 -2.09
CA LEU A 73 4.85 14.32 -1.02
C LEU A 73 6.34 14.62 -1.21
N VAL A 74 6.85 14.54 -2.44
CA VAL A 74 8.23 14.91 -2.75
C VAL A 74 8.46 16.38 -2.47
N ALA A 75 7.53 17.27 -2.84
CA ALA A 75 7.61 18.69 -2.53
C ALA A 75 7.65 18.96 -1.02
N VAL A 76 6.85 18.23 -0.22
CA VAL A 76 6.87 18.31 1.25
C VAL A 76 8.23 17.84 1.80
N VAL A 77 8.76 16.71 1.33
CA VAL A 77 10.09 16.22 1.74
C VAL A 77 11.18 17.22 1.40
N CYS A 78 11.14 17.83 0.21
CA CYS A 78 12.03 18.91 -0.21
C CYS A 78 11.90 20.12 0.72
N ALA A 79 10.69 20.58 1.03
CA ALA A 79 10.46 21.73 1.90
C ALA A 79 10.99 21.49 3.33
N VAL A 80 10.75 20.30 3.91
CA VAL A 80 11.25 19.94 5.24
C VAL A 80 12.77 19.87 5.29
N THR A 81 13.40 19.27 4.27
CA THR A 81 14.87 19.16 4.21
C THR A 81 15.54 20.51 3.96
N LEU A 82 14.98 21.35 3.10
CA LEU A 82 15.47 22.70 2.84
C LEU A 82 15.31 23.62 4.05
N THR A 83 14.17 23.56 4.76
CA THR A 83 13.97 24.33 5.99
C THR A 83 14.91 23.88 7.11
N TRP A 84 15.18 22.58 7.22
CA TRP A 84 16.17 22.06 8.17
C TRP A 84 17.59 22.51 7.81
N ALA A 85 17.98 22.41 6.54
CA ALA A 85 19.27 22.90 6.05
C ALA A 85 19.42 24.41 6.27
N ALA A 86 18.38 25.21 6.01
CA ALA A 86 18.38 26.64 6.26
C ALA A 86 18.50 26.99 7.75
N ARG A 87 17.86 26.21 8.63
CA ARG A 87 18.00 26.36 10.10
C ARG A 87 19.40 26.02 10.58
N ASP A 88 20.00 24.94 10.09
CA ASP A 88 21.38 24.55 10.44
C ASP A 88 22.39 25.56 9.89
N ALA A 89 22.20 26.04 8.65
CA ALA A 89 23.00 27.10 8.03
C ALA A 89 22.98 28.40 8.86
N ARG A 90 21.80 28.82 9.34
CA ARG A 90 21.66 29.98 10.23
C ARG A 90 22.38 29.79 11.57
N ARG A 91 22.44 28.56 12.10
CA ARG A 91 23.18 28.26 13.33
C ARG A 91 24.70 28.27 13.14
N ARG A 92 25.19 27.87 11.95
CA ARG A 92 26.62 27.75 11.65
C ARG A 92 27.22 28.94 10.90
N GLY A 93 26.40 29.94 10.53
CA GLY A 93 26.85 31.18 9.88
C GLY A 93 27.20 31.07 8.39
N PHE A 94 26.93 29.94 7.71
CA PHE A 94 27.23 29.73 6.29
C PHE A 94 26.02 29.19 5.53
N LEU A 95 25.70 29.82 4.39
CA LEU A 95 24.48 29.58 3.58
C LEU A 95 24.76 28.99 2.19
N THR A 96 25.75 28.11 2.05
CA THR A 96 26.06 27.48 0.76
C THR A 96 25.51 26.05 0.68
N LEU A 97 24.58 25.78 -0.23
CA LEU A 97 24.02 24.43 -0.50
C LEU A 97 25.11 23.39 -0.84
N ARG A 98 26.23 23.83 -1.43
CA ARG A 98 27.40 22.99 -1.73
C ARG A 98 28.07 22.42 -0.48
N SER A 99 27.88 23.04 0.68
CA SER A 99 28.43 22.59 1.96
C SER A 99 27.66 21.43 2.59
N TYR A 100 26.53 21.03 1.99
CA TYR A 100 25.64 20.00 2.54
C TYR A 100 25.44 18.81 1.57
N PRO A 101 26.48 17.99 1.34
CA PRO A 101 26.44 16.87 0.39
C PRO A 101 25.40 15.78 0.76
N TYR A 102 24.88 15.79 1.98
CA TYR A 102 23.89 14.84 2.48
C TYR A 102 22.44 15.19 2.13
N VAL A 103 22.13 16.44 1.74
CA VAL A 103 20.74 16.88 1.49
C VAL A 103 20.15 16.16 0.28
N VAL A 104 20.88 16.13 -0.83
CA VAL A 104 20.40 15.51 -2.07
C VAL A 104 20.13 14.00 -1.90
N PRO A 105 21.04 13.18 -1.34
CA PRO A 105 20.75 11.77 -1.05
C PRO A 105 19.54 11.57 -0.15
N THR A 106 19.39 12.41 0.89
CA THR A 106 18.27 12.31 1.85
C THR A 106 16.93 12.58 1.16
N VAL A 107 16.86 13.62 0.32
CA VAL A 107 15.66 13.94 -0.46
C VAL A 107 15.32 12.81 -1.43
N LEU A 108 16.32 12.31 -2.18
CA LEU A 108 16.10 11.23 -3.14
C LEU A 108 15.62 9.94 -2.47
N LEU A 109 16.21 9.57 -1.33
CA LEU A 109 15.79 8.42 -0.53
C LEU A 109 14.39 8.60 0.06
N GLY A 110 14.09 9.79 0.58
CA GLY A 110 12.78 10.13 1.10
C GLY A 110 11.70 10.05 0.01
N ALA A 111 11.97 10.65 -1.15
CA ALA A 111 11.10 10.59 -2.33
C ALA A 111 10.86 9.14 -2.78
N PHE A 112 11.91 8.33 -2.84
CA PHE A 112 11.80 6.93 -3.24
C PHE A 112 10.95 6.12 -2.26
N LYS A 113 11.15 6.31 -0.95
CA LYS A 113 10.33 5.66 0.10
C LYS A 113 8.89 6.12 0.03
N ALA A 114 8.65 7.42 -0.09
CA ALA A 114 7.30 8.00 -0.22
C ALA A 114 6.56 7.46 -1.45
N MET A 115 7.24 7.35 -2.59
CA MET A 115 6.69 6.76 -3.82
C MET A 115 6.26 5.31 -3.61
N THR A 116 7.05 4.52 -2.87
CA THR A 116 6.69 3.12 -2.54
C THR A 116 5.43 3.04 -1.68
N TYR A 117 5.23 3.98 -0.75
CA TYR A 117 4.03 4.01 0.09
C TYR A 117 2.76 4.38 -0.69
N VAL A 118 2.87 5.34 -1.60
CA VAL A 118 1.74 5.87 -2.40
C VAL A 118 1.48 5.07 -3.68
N TYR A 119 2.39 4.14 -4.03
CA TYR A 119 2.31 3.28 -5.21
C TYR A 119 0.92 2.68 -5.48
N PRO A 120 0.23 2.04 -4.52
CA PRO A 120 -1.07 1.41 -4.78
C PRO A 120 -2.15 2.45 -5.13
N GLY A 121 -2.12 3.61 -4.48
CA GLY A 121 -3.05 4.72 -4.71
C GLY A 121 -2.94 5.25 -6.14
N VAL A 122 -1.72 5.54 -6.57
CA VAL A 122 -1.44 6.05 -7.91
C VAL A 122 -1.73 5.00 -8.96
N ALA A 123 -1.39 3.74 -8.72
CA ALA A 123 -1.72 2.63 -9.61
C ALA A 123 -3.23 2.51 -9.83
N SER A 124 -4.03 2.54 -8.77
CA SER A 124 -5.49 2.47 -8.88
C SER A 124 -6.09 3.68 -9.61
N ALA A 125 -5.58 4.88 -9.34
CA ALA A 125 -6.01 6.09 -10.06
C ALA A 125 -5.67 6.00 -11.56
N ALA A 126 -4.45 5.60 -11.91
CA ALA A 126 -3.99 5.50 -13.28
C ALA A 126 -4.71 4.39 -14.06
N VAL A 127 -4.84 3.20 -13.49
CA VAL A 127 -5.61 2.10 -14.11
C VAL A 127 -7.09 2.47 -14.22
N GLY A 128 -7.64 3.18 -13.22
CA GLY A 128 -9.04 3.62 -13.21
C GLY A 128 -9.42 4.57 -14.35
N ILE A 129 -8.45 5.25 -14.96
CA ILE A 129 -8.67 6.04 -16.19
C ILE A 129 -9.00 5.12 -17.38
N PHE A 130 -8.49 3.89 -17.41
CA PHE A 130 -8.75 2.94 -18.50
C PHE A 130 -9.96 2.03 -18.23
N SER A 131 -10.62 2.15 -17.07
CA SER A 131 -11.77 1.32 -16.74
C SER A 131 -13.03 1.86 -17.40
N CYS A 132 -13.56 1.14 -18.37
CA CYS A 132 -14.74 1.55 -19.13
C CYS A 132 -15.84 0.51 -19.05
N LYS A 133 -17.05 0.94 -18.71
CA LYS A 133 -18.24 0.11 -18.56
C LYS A 133 -19.10 0.22 -19.81
N HIS A 134 -19.66 -0.91 -20.25
CA HIS A 134 -20.66 -0.89 -21.32
C HIS A 134 -22.04 -0.58 -20.73
N LEU A 135 -22.70 0.47 -21.25
CA LEU A 135 -24.08 0.83 -20.94
C LEU A 135 -24.97 0.42 -22.11
N ASP A 136 -26.16 -0.07 -21.75
CA ASP A 136 -27.26 -0.51 -22.61
C ASP A 136 -26.85 -1.41 -23.80
N ARG A 137 -27.16 -2.70 -23.69
CA ARG A 137 -27.10 -3.59 -24.86
C ARG A 137 -28.24 -3.23 -25.82
N PRO A 138 -28.09 -3.44 -27.14
CA PRO A 138 -29.21 -3.22 -28.07
C PRO A 138 -30.43 -3.99 -27.57
N ALA A 139 -31.58 -3.29 -27.52
CA ALA A 139 -32.81 -3.71 -26.85
C ALA A 139 -33.06 -5.21 -27.03
N SER A 140 -32.98 -5.95 -25.92
CA SER A 140 -33.22 -7.39 -25.94
C SER A 140 -34.72 -7.72 -25.87
N MET A 141 -35.54 -6.75 -25.45
CA MET A 141 -36.99 -6.87 -25.36
C MET A 141 -37.71 -5.60 -25.86
N ALA A 142 -38.92 -5.78 -26.41
CA ALA A 142 -39.77 -4.69 -26.85
C ALA A 142 -40.27 -3.86 -25.65
N GLY A 143 -40.00 -2.55 -25.65
CA GLY A 143 -40.37 -1.61 -24.58
C GLY A 143 -39.19 -1.12 -23.74
N GLU A 144 -37.97 -1.64 -23.97
CA GLU A 144 -36.75 -1.17 -23.30
C GLU A 144 -36.30 0.18 -23.92
N VAL A 145 -36.33 1.25 -23.13
CA VAL A 145 -35.83 2.57 -23.57
C VAL A 145 -34.32 2.60 -23.37
N VAL A 146 -33.58 2.49 -24.48
CA VAL A 146 -32.12 2.64 -24.50
C VAL A 146 -31.79 4.11 -24.28
N ALA A 147 -31.24 4.45 -23.11
CA ALA A 147 -30.92 5.84 -22.76
C ALA A 147 -29.55 6.25 -23.30
N ALA A 148 -28.57 5.34 -23.31
CA ALA A 148 -27.24 5.58 -23.85
C ALA A 148 -26.53 4.28 -24.23
N GLN A 149 -26.46 3.97 -25.52
CA GLN A 149 -25.71 2.82 -26.04
C GLN A 149 -24.22 3.16 -26.17
N GLY A 150 -23.34 2.34 -25.57
CA GLY A 150 -21.90 2.44 -25.80
C GLY A 150 -21.03 2.14 -24.59
N THR A 151 -19.74 2.44 -24.69
CA THR A 151 -18.79 2.31 -23.58
C THR A 151 -18.53 3.67 -22.96
N PHE A 152 -18.72 3.77 -21.66
CA PHE A 152 -18.55 4.99 -20.88
C PHE A 152 -17.52 4.77 -19.78
N TRP A 153 -16.90 5.85 -19.32
CA TRP A 153 -15.88 5.78 -18.29
C TRP A 153 -16.50 5.38 -16.95
N SER A 154 -15.91 4.40 -16.23
CA SER A 154 -16.54 3.84 -15.03
C SER A 154 -16.67 4.83 -13.87
N LYS A 155 -15.88 5.91 -13.87
CA LYS A 155 -15.95 6.98 -12.86
C LYS A 155 -16.90 8.12 -13.24
N ASP A 156 -17.23 8.25 -14.51
CA ASP A 156 -18.12 9.29 -15.03
C ASP A 156 -18.88 8.77 -16.24
N LEU A 157 -20.14 8.41 -16.02
CA LEU A 157 -21.00 7.82 -17.04
C LEU A 157 -21.45 8.83 -18.10
N ASP A 158 -21.20 10.13 -17.91
CA ASP A 158 -21.46 11.16 -18.92
C ASP A 158 -20.35 11.23 -19.99
N THR A 159 -19.17 10.67 -19.68
CA THR A 159 -18.01 10.68 -20.57
C THR A 159 -17.91 9.38 -21.36
N GLN A 160 -18.02 9.46 -22.68
CA GLN A 160 -17.78 8.32 -23.58
C GLN A 160 -16.31 7.87 -23.51
N CYS A 161 -16.10 6.57 -23.37
CA CYS A 161 -14.78 5.96 -23.30
C CYS A 161 -14.04 6.13 -24.65
N PHE A 162 -12.80 6.61 -24.55
CA PHE A 162 -11.92 6.94 -25.69
C PHE A 162 -12.49 7.96 -26.70
N GLY A 163 -13.52 8.73 -26.30
CA GLY A 163 -13.85 9.97 -27.00
C GLY A 163 -12.74 11.02 -26.87
N SER A 164 -12.84 12.15 -27.57
CA SER A 164 -11.76 13.17 -27.65
C SER A 164 -11.21 13.59 -26.27
N LYS A 165 -12.09 13.85 -25.29
CA LYS A 165 -11.71 14.25 -23.93
C LYS A 165 -11.10 13.10 -23.12
N HIS A 166 -11.72 11.92 -23.15
CA HIS A 166 -11.24 10.75 -22.41
C HIS A 166 -9.92 10.22 -22.96
N ALA A 167 -9.79 10.16 -24.29
CA ALA A 167 -8.56 9.77 -24.96
C ALA A 167 -7.41 10.72 -24.61
N ALA A 168 -7.67 12.04 -24.57
CA ALA A 168 -6.67 13.01 -24.13
C ALA A 168 -6.22 12.74 -22.69
N LEU A 169 -7.14 12.48 -21.74
CA LEU A 169 -6.79 12.13 -20.35
C LEU A 169 -5.99 10.81 -20.29
N ALA A 170 -6.44 9.78 -21.01
CA ALA A 170 -5.80 8.47 -21.04
C ALA A 170 -4.38 8.54 -21.60
N LEU A 171 -4.14 9.31 -22.67
CA LEU A 171 -2.83 9.44 -23.30
C LEU A 171 -1.90 10.43 -22.59
N SER A 172 -2.42 11.50 -22.01
CA SER A 172 -1.59 12.53 -21.35
C SER A 172 -1.28 12.24 -19.89
N VAL A 173 -2.17 11.54 -19.17
CA VAL A 173 -2.01 11.25 -17.74
C VAL A 173 -1.96 9.75 -17.49
N GLY A 174 -2.97 9.00 -17.95
CA GLY A 174 -3.08 7.57 -17.65
C GLY A 174 -1.86 6.77 -18.08
N LEU A 175 -1.53 6.83 -19.37
CA LEU A 175 -0.46 6.04 -19.98
C LEU A 175 0.92 6.44 -19.45
N PRO A 176 1.29 7.74 -19.39
CA PRO A 176 2.57 8.16 -18.82
C PRO A 176 2.73 7.73 -17.35
N VAL A 177 1.70 7.85 -16.52
CA VAL A 177 1.76 7.44 -15.11
C VAL A 177 1.95 5.92 -14.99
N LEU A 178 1.23 5.11 -15.77
CA LEU A 178 1.43 3.65 -15.78
C LEU A 178 2.85 3.27 -16.21
N LEU A 179 3.36 3.89 -17.27
CA LEU A 179 4.74 3.66 -17.73
C LEU A 179 5.75 4.06 -16.65
N LEU A 180 5.52 5.17 -15.93
CA LEU A 180 6.36 5.59 -14.80
C LEU A 180 6.30 4.60 -13.63
N LEU A 181 5.16 4.00 -13.31
CA LEU A 181 5.04 2.99 -12.24
C LEU A 181 5.81 1.70 -12.58
N ILE A 182 5.76 1.28 -13.85
CA ILE A 182 6.53 0.12 -14.34
C ILE A 182 8.03 0.47 -14.37
N ALA A 183 8.38 1.63 -14.94
CA ALA A 183 9.75 2.11 -15.02
C ALA A 183 10.38 2.30 -13.63
N PHE A 184 9.60 2.76 -12.63
CA PHE A 184 10.04 2.86 -11.26
C PHE A 184 10.49 1.50 -10.72
N SER A 185 9.63 0.48 -10.82
CA SER A 185 9.93 -0.89 -10.36
C SER A 185 11.12 -1.49 -11.12
N ALA A 186 11.19 -1.28 -12.44
CA ALA A 186 12.29 -1.74 -13.28
C ALA A 186 13.60 -1.03 -12.94
N LEU A 187 13.58 0.26 -12.60
CA LEU A 187 14.74 1.02 -12.18
C LEU A 187 15.29 0.48 -10.86
N GLN A 188 14.43 0.13 -9.89
CA GLN A 188 14.88 -0.51 -8.65
C GLN A 188 15.58 -1.84 -8.95
N ALA A 189 14.96 -2.69 -9.77
CA ALA A 189 15.51 -3.98 -10.14
C ALA A 189 16.84 -3.82 -10.89
N ALA A 190 16.93 -2.88 -11.84
CA ALA A 190 18.14 -2.57 -12.58
C ALA A 190 19.25 -2.04 -11.67
N LEU A 191 18.93 -1.17 -10.71
CA LEU A 191 19.88 -0.65 -9.72
C LEU A 191 20.49 -1.79 -8.90
N LEU A 192 19.64 -2.66 -8.34
CA LEU A 192 20.07 -3.79 -7.52
C LEU A 192 20.87 -4.81 -8.36
N ALA A 193 20.39 -5.17 -9.55
CA ALA A 193 21.07 -6.11 -10.44
C ALA A 193 22.40 -5.57 -10.98
N ARG A 194 22.50 -4.26 -11.27
CA ARG A 194 23.78 -3.62 -11.65
C ARG A 194 24.76 -3.65 -10.49
N ARG A 195 24.31 -3.37 -9.25
CA ARG A 195 25.18 -3.40 -8.07
C ARG A 195 25.66 -4.81 -7.75
N ALA A 196 24.76 -5.80 -7.81
CA ALA A 196 25.07 -7.21 -7.60
C ALA A 196 26.09 -7.73 -8.62
N ARG A 197 25.92 -7.38 -9.91
CA ARG A 197 26.84 -7.81 -10.98
C ARG A 197 28.22 -7.17 -10.89
N ARG A 198 28.30 -5.89 -10.52
CA ARG A 198 29.59 -5.18 -10.43
C ARG A 198 30.46 -5.68 -9.29
N LYS A 199 29.85 -6.04 -8.16
CA LYS A 199 30.56 -6.52 -6.95
C LYS A 199 29.69 -7.57 -6.27
N PRO A 200 30.15 -8.82 -6.10
CA PRO A 200 29.38 -9.89 -5.46
C PRO A 200 28.84 -9.49 -4.08
N ASP A 201 29.65 -8.77 -3.28
CA ASP A 201 29.27 -8.26 -1.96
C ASP A 201 28.87 -6.77 -1.97
N GLY A 202 28.68 -6.20 -3.16
CA GLY A 202 28.41 -4.77 -3.34
C GLY A 202 27.10 -4.30 -2.72
N LEU A 203 26.15 -5.22 -2.54
CA LEU A 203 24.89 -5.02 -1.84
C LEU A 203 25.14 -4.86 -0.33
N TYR A 204 25.94 -5.73 0.29
CA TYR A 204 26.13 -5.77 1.74
C TYR A 204 27.13 -4.75 2.29
N LYS A 205 27.67 -3.87 1.43
CA LYS A 205 28.53 -2.77 1.90
C LYS A 205 27.72 -1.79 2.77
N PRO A 206 28.25 -1.35 3.93
CA PRO A 206 27.53 -0.49 4.86
C PRO A 206 26.91 0.75 4.20
N GLU A 207 27.66 1.42 3.33
CA GLU A 207 27.18 2.60 2.60
C GLU A 207 25.93 2.31 1.76
N PHE A 208 25.94 1.22 0.97
CA PHE A 208 24.81 0.88 0.11
C PHE A 208 23.64 0.29 0.91
N TRP A 209 23.95 -0.47 1.96
CA TRP A 209 22.96 -1.04 2.87
C TRP A 209 22.19 0.02 3.63
N THR A 210 22.85 1.06 4.15
CA THR A 210 22.17 2.14 4.89
C THR A 210 21.16 2.90 4.01
N HIS A 211 21.47 3.04 2.72
CA HIS A 211 20.63 3.79 1.78
C HIS A 211 19.53 2.92 1.18
N TYR A 212 19.88 1.74 0.64
CA TYR A 212 18.97 0.89 -0.15
C TYR A 212 18.56 -0.40 0.57
N GLY A 213 19.03 -0.64 1.80
CA GLY A 213 18.73 -1.86 2.56
C GLY A 213 17.23 -2.06 2.81
N PHE A 214 16.41 -1.01 2.80
CA PHE A 214 14.95 -1.17 2.92
C PHE A 214 14.33 -1.90 1.71
N LEU A 215 15.00 -1.95 0.55
CA LEU A 215 14.50 -2.64 -0.64
C LEU A 215 14.73 -4.14 -0.60
N TYR A 216 15.87 -4.58 -0.08
CA TYR A 216 16.31 -5.97 -0.19
C TYR A 216 16.73 -6.61 1.14
N GLY A 217 16.82 -5.83 2.22
CA GLY A 217 17.51 -6.22 3.44
C GLY A 217 16.83 -7.34 4.22
N ASP A 218 15.50 -7.44 4.11
CA ASP A 218 14.70 -8.49 4.74
C ASP A 218 14.69 -9.81 3.93
N TYR A 219 15.17 -9.79 2.68
CA TYR A 219 15.13 -10.94 1.77
C TYR A 219 16.44 -11.73 1.75
N ARG A 220 16.34 -13.02 1.42
CA ARG A 220 17.51 -13.90 1.26
C ARG A 220 18.43 -13.34 0.16
N PRO A 221 19.76 -13.58 0.24
CA PRO A 221 20.71 -13.08 -0.76
C PRO A 221 20.38 -13.43 -2.20
N ARG A 222 19.80 -14.61 -2.44
CA ARG A 222 19.38 -15.06 -3.78
C ARG A 222 18.09 -14.40 -4.29
N MET A 223 17.35 -13.71 -3.41
CA MET A 223 16.02 -13.14 -3.66
C MET A 223 16.00 -11.61 -3.50
N TYR A 224 17.12 -10.93 -3.78
CA TYR A 224 17.23 -9.48 -3.58
C TYR A 224 16.27 -8.65 -4.45
N LEU A 225 15.76 -9.21 -5.57
CA LEU A 225 14.77 -8.56 -6.45
C LEU A 225 13.33 -8.68 -5.93
N TRP A 226 13.09 -9.42 -4.84
CA TRP A 226 11.74 -9.67 -4.34
C TRP A 226 10.99 -8.38 -3.96
N GLY A 227 11.71 -7.37 -3.45
CA GLY A 227 11.13 -6.05 -3.17
C GLY A 227 10.54 -5.37 -4.41
N CYS A 228 11.17 -5.54 -5.58
CA CYS A 228 10.66 -4.99 -6.84
C CYS A 228 9.47 -5.80 -7.36
N LEU A 229 9.51 -7.13 -7.22
CA LEU A 229 8.39 -8.01 -7.56
C LEU A 229 7.16 -7.75 -6.67
N ARG A 230 7.37 -7.32 -5.42
CA ARG A 230 6.29 -6.95 -4.49
C ARG A 230 5.44 -5.78 -5.01
N GLU A 231 6.07 -4.77 -5.60
CA GLU A 231 5.32 -3.63 -6.17
C GLU A 231 4.61 -4.04 -7.46
N LEU A 232 5.29 -4.81 -8.32
CA LEU A 232 4.72 -5.27 -9.58
C LEU A 232 3.49 -6.17 -9.38
N ARG A 233 3.51 -7.09 -8.42
CA ARG A 233 2.34 -7.94 -8.12
C ARG A 233 1.14 -7.12 -7.66
N LEU A 234 1.38 -6.01 -6.97
CA LEU A 234 0.32 -5.13 -6.50
C LEU A 234 -0.31 -4.38 -7.67
N LEU A 235 0.51 -3.91 -8.62
CA LEU A 235 0.03 -3.32 -9.87
C LEU A 235 -0.81 -4.32 -10.69
N VAL A 236 -0.38 -5.58 -10.77
CA VAL A 236 -1.14 -6.64 -11.46
C VAL A 236 -2.49 -6.89 -10.77
N LEU A 237 -2.49 -7.00 -9.43
CA LEU A 237 -3.73 -7.19 -8.65
C LEU A 237 -4.69 -6.02 -8.85
N ILE A 238 -4.20 -4.78 -8.76
CA ILE A 238 -5.02 -3.57 -8.97
C ILE A 238 -5.55 -3.52 -10.40
N THR A 239 -4.71 -3.81 -11.39
CA THR A 239 -5.12 -3.87 -12.81
C THR A 239 -6.25 -4.86 -13.01
N LEU A 240 -6.06 -6.09 -12.53
CA LEU A 240 -7.07 -7.14 -12.63
C LEU A 240 -8.38 -6.73 -11.97
N VAL A 241 -8.32 -6.23 -10.73
CA VAL A 241 -9.52 -5.83 -9.99
C VAL A 241 -10.24 -4.69 -10.69
N VAL A 242 -9.56 -3.61 -11.06
CA VAL A 242 -10.17 -2.40 -11.65
C VAL A 242 -10.67 -2.62 -13.08
N VAL A 243 -10.00 -3.43 -13.89
CA VAL A 243 -10.47 -3.77 -15.24
C VAL A 243 -11.71 -4.67 -15.15
N LEU A 244 -11.71 -5.65 -14.25
CA LEU A 244 -12.87 -6.53 -14.07
C LEU A 244 -14.04 -5.84 -13.35
N GLN A 245 -13.83 -4.71 -12.67
CA GLN A 245 -14.95 -3.87 -12.20
C GLN A 245 -15.85 -3.38 -13.33
N ALA A 246 -15.36 -3.30 -14.57
CA ALA A 246 -16.17 -2.90 -15.72
C ALA A 246 -17.16 -3.97 -16.17
N GLN A 247 -16.93 -5.24 -15.80
CA GLN A 247 -17.77 -6.35 -16.23
C GLN A 247 -19.10 -6.38 -15.45
N PRO A 248 -20.20 -6.85 -16.07
CA PRO A 248 -21.49 -6.92 -15.41
C PRO A 248 -21.47 -7.95 -14.26
N GLU A 249 -20.86 -9.13 -14.45
CA GLU A 249 -20.82 -10.16 -13.41
C GLU A 249 -19.73 -9.90 -12.37
N ALA A 250 -20.14 -9.52 -11.15
CA ALA A 250 -19.21 -9.34 -10.02
C ALA A 250 -18.49 -10.64 -9.60
N GLN A 251 -19.11 -11.80 -9.88
CA GLN A 251 -18.56 -13.12 -9.53
C GLN A 251 -17.21 -13.38 -10.24
N VAL A 252 -17.10 -13.00 -11.51
CA VAL A 252 -15.87 -13.19 -12.30
C VAL A 252 -14.71 -12.40 -11.69
N GLN A 253 -14.98 -11.17 -11.24
CA GLN A 253 -13.99 -10.33 -10.58
C GLN A 253 -13.47 -10.97 -9.27
N LEU A 254 -14.38 -11.43 -8.41
CA LEU A 254 -14.03 -12.03 -7.13
C LEU A 254 -13.25 -13.35 -7.32
N LEU A 255 -13.68 -14.19 -8.26
CA LEU A 255 -13.02 -15.46 -8.57
C LEU A 255 -11.62 -15.24 -9.15
N ALA A 256 -11.48 -14.33 -10.12
CA ALA A 256 -10.18 -14.00 -10.72
C ALA A 256 -9.21 -13.42 -9.68
N GLY A 257 -9.71 -12.53 -8.81
CA GLY A 257 -8.94 -12.00 -7.68
C GLY A 257 -8.49 -13.10 -6.72
N TRP A 258 -9.39 -14.03 -6.38
CA TRP A 258 -9.09 -15.16 -5.50
C TRP A 258 -8.02 -16.09 -6.09
N VAL A 259 -8.15 -16.48 -7.37
CA VAL A 259 -7.17 -17.31 -8.08
C VAL A 259 -5.80 -16.62 -8.10
N LEU A 260 -5.74 -15.32 -8.40
CA LEU A 260 -4.48 -14.58 -8.39
C LEU A 260 -3.83 -14.57 -7.00
N VAL A 261 -4.61 -14.33 -5.94
CA VAL A 261 -4.09 -14.36 -4.57
C VAL A 261 -3.62 -15.76 -4.17
N LEU A 262 -4.30 -16.83 -4.59
CA LEU A 262 -3.86 -18.21 -4.39
C LEU A 262 -2.53 -18.51 -5.11
N LEU A 263 -2.36 -18.03 -6.35
CA LEU A 263 -1.10 -18.17 -7.07
C LEU A 263 0.03 -17.42 -6.37
N LEU A 264 -0.23 -16.21 -5.87
CA LEU A 264 0.74 -15.44 -5.09
C LEU A 264 1.08 -16.12 -3.75
N LEU A 265 0.09 -16.74 -3.10
CA LEU A 265 0.28 -17.54 -1.89
C LEU A 265 1.18 -18.76 -2.17
N GLY A 266 0.88 -19.52 -3.23
CA GLY A 266 1.67 -20.67 -3.64
C GLY A 266 3.10 -20.30 -4.02
N LEU A 267 3.27 -19.21 -4.79
CA LEU A 267 4.58 -18.69 -5.16
C LEU A 267 5.39 -18.26 -3.92
N HIS A 268 4.74 -17.62 -2.95
CA HIS A 268 5.38 -17.22 -1.71
C HIS A 268 5.79 -18.44 -0.86
N ALA A 269 4.91 -19.43 -0.74
CA ALA A 269 5.18 -20.68 -0.02
C ALA A 269 6.35 -21.45 -0.63
N ALA A 270 6.43 -21.52 -1.96
CA ALA A 270 7.50 -22.22 -2.68
C ALA A 270 8.86 -21.52 -2.55
N LEU A 271 8.89 -20.19 -2.63
CA LEU A 271 10.15 -19.43 -2.68
C LEU A 271 10.67 -18.97 -1.31
N ALA A 272 9.79 -18.82 -0.32
CA ALA A 272 10.11 -18.38 1.04
C ALA A 272 11.18 -17.27 1.08
N PRO A 273 10.92 -16.11 0.45
CA PRO A 273 11.93 -15.10 0.08
C PRO A 273 12.57 -14.40 1.29
N PHE A 274 11.92 -14.39 2.46
CA PHE A 274 12.46 -13.70 3.64
C PHE A 274 13.58 -14.50 4.31
N LYS A 275 14.51 -13.79 4.96
CA LYS A 275 15.62 -14.41 5.71
C LYS A 275 15.13 -15.22 6.90
N THR A 276 14.20 -14.67 7.68
CA THR A 276 13.68 -15.31 8.90
C THR A 276 12.42 -16.12 8.59
N ARG A 277 12.24 -17.25 9.30
CA ARG A 277 11.04 -18.10 9.16
C ARG A 277 9.79 -17.36 9.62
N GLN A 278 9.92 -16.53 10.66
CA GLN A 278 8.84 -15.72 11.22
C GLN A 278 8.29 -14.73 10.20
N LEU A 279 9.14 -14.04 9.43
CA LEU A 279 8.68 -13.10 8.38
C LEU A 279 7.97 -13.83 7.23
N ASN A 280 8.47 -15.01 6.81
CA ASN A 280 7.78 -15.83 5.82
C ASN A 280 6.42 -16.32 6.35
N ALA A 281 6.35 -16.78 7.60
CA ALA A 281 5.09 -17.21 8.21
C ALA A 281 4.07 -16.07 8.31
N LEU A 282 4.50 -14.86 8.69
CA LEU A 282 3.63 -13.67 8.74
C LEU A 282 3.11 -13.30 7.35
N GLN A 283 3.95 -13.29 6.31
CA GLN A 283 3.49 -13.01 4.95
C GLN A 283 2.53 -14.09 4.44
N LEU A 284 2.81 -15.35 4.75
CA LEU A 284 1.95 -16.48 4.38
C LEU A 284 0.57 -16.34 5.06
N ALA A 285 0.55 -16.01 6.35
CA ALA A 285 -0.68 -15.75 7.09
C ALA A 285 -1.49 -14.57 6.51
N MET A 286 -0.81 -13.48 6.13
CA MET A 286 -1.44 -12.34 5.47
C MET A 286 -2.08 -12.71 4.12
N LEU A 287 -1.37 -13.46 3.28
CA LEU A 287 -1.90 -13.89 1.97
C LEU A 287 -3.01 -14.94 2.13
N ALA A 288 -2.90 -15.81 3.13
CA ALA A 288 -3.92 -16.80 3.44
C ALA A 288 -5.20 -16.14 3.97
N SER A 289 -5.10 -15.13 4.84
CA SER A 289 -6.28 -14.38 5.29
C SER A 289 -6.95 -13.64 4.14
N LEU A 290 -6.16 -13.01 3.26
CA LEU A 290 -6.66 -12.34 2.05
C LEU A 290 -7.41 -13.33 1.14
N SER A 291 -6.85 -14.53 0.95
CA SER A 291 -7.48 -15.61 0.18
C SER A 291 -8.79 -16.05 0.80
N PHE A 292 -8.83 -16.23 2.13
CA PHE A 292 -10.03 -16.62 2.86
C PHE A 292 -11.13 -15.54 2.77
N THR A 293 -10.77 -14.27 2.88
CA THR A 293 -11.69 -13.13 2.72
C THR A 293 -12.29 -13.07 1.32
N LEU A 294 -11.47 -13.25 0.28
CA LEU A 294 -11.96 -13.34 -1.11
C LEU A 294 -12.86 -14.56 -1.31
N TYR A 295 -12.51 -15.71 -0.76
CA TYR A 295 -13.33 -16.93 -0.83
C TYR A 295 -14.70 -16.75 -0.17
N ALA A 296 -14.76 -16.13 1.01
CA ALA A 296 -16.01 -15.78 1.68
C ALA A 296 -16.86 -14.83 0.82
N GLY A 297 -16.22 -13.86 0.14
CA GLY A 297 -16.86 -13.00 -0.84
C GLY A 297 -17.44 -13.75 -2.04
N VAL A 298 -16.68 -14.69 -2.63
CA VAL A 298 -17.16 -15.54 -3.73
C VAL A 298 -18.37 -16.35 -3.31
N LEU A 299 -18.32 -17.07 -2.18
CA LEU A 299 -19.46 -17.86 -1.71
C LEU A 299 -20.70 -17.02 -1.42
N SER A 300 -20.52 -15.84 -0.85
CA SER A 300 -21.62 -14.89 -0.59
C SER A 300 -22.25 -14.35 -1.88
N SER A 301 -21.54 -14.42 -3.01
CA SER A 301 -22.04 -13.97 -4.31
C SER A 301 -22.82 -15.03 -5.09
N ILE A 302 -22.82 -16.29 -4.64
CA ILE A 302 -23.52 -17.40 -5.31
C ILE A 302 -25.01 -17.37 -4.92
N SER A 303 -25.89 -17.34 -5.93
CA SER A 303 -27.33 -17.44 -5.72
C SER A 303 -27.70 -18.80 -5.12
N GLY A 304 -28.44 -18.80 -4.01
CA GLY A 304 -28.86 -20.02 -3.32
C GLY A 304 -27.95 -20.45 -2.16
N PHE A 305 -26.84 -19.75 -1.90
CA PHE A 305 -26.06 -20.01 -0.69
C PHE A 305 -26.83 -19.53 0.56
N PRO A 306 -26.94 -20.34 1.64
CA PRO A 306 -27.70 -19.96 2.83
C PRO A 306 -27.18 -18.65 3.46
N ALA A 307 -28.07 -17.67 3.65
CA ALA A 307 -27.69 -16.36 4.18
C ALA A 307 -27.02 -16.42 5.57
N ALA A 308 -27.45 -17.36 6.41
CA ALA A 308 -26.84 -17.59 7.72
C ALA A 308 -25.40 -18.15 7.63
N ALA A 309 -25.13 -19.00 6.63
CA ALA A 309 -23.78 -19.50 6.37
C ALA A 309 -22.89 -18.38 5.80
N ALA A 310 -23.42 -17.58 4.87
CA ALA A 310 -22.72 -16.43 4.29
C ALA A 310 -22.27 -15.44 5.36
N SER A 311 -23.21 -15.03 6.24
CA SER A 311 -22.90 -14.10 7.32
C SER A 311 -21.88 -14.67 8.28
N THR A 312 -21.98 -15.94 8.66
CA THR A 312 -21.01 -16.61 9.53
C THR A 312 -19.60 -16.60 8.92
N MET A 313 -19.48 -16.91 7.63
CA MET A 313 -18.19 -16.89 6.93
C MET A 313 -17.60 -15.49 6.81
N GLN A 314 -18.43 -14.47 6.58
CA GLN A 314 -17.99 -13.07 6.53
C GLN A 314 -17.43 -12.62 7.89
N HIS A 315 -18.13 -12.90 8.99
CA HIS A 315 -17.64 -12.55 10.32
C HIS A 315 -16.37 -13.33 10.68
N ALA A 316 -16.27 -14.60 10.29
CA ALA A 316 -15.05 -15.38 10.46
C ALA A 316 -13.87 -14.77 9.68
N ALA A 317 -14.08 -14.37 8.42
CA ALA A 317 -13.04 -13.74 7.60
C ALA A 317 -12.53 -12.44 8.23
N VAL A 318 -13.45 -11.60 8.71
CA VAL A 318 -13.12 -10.37 9.44
C VAL A 318 -12.34 -10.64 10.73
N LEU A 319 -12.74 -11.67 11.49
CA LEU A 319 -12.05 -12.08 12.72
C LEU A 319 -10.61 -12.53 12.42
N VAL A 320 -10.43 -13.31 11.37
CA VAL A 320 -9.10 -13.74 10.90
C VAL A 320 -8.27 -12.52 10.49
N ASP A 321 -8.83 -11.61 9.70
CA ASP A 321 -8.12 -10.40 9.27
C ASP A 321 -7.74 -9.49 10.46
N ALA A 322 -8.64 -9.34 11.43
CA ALA A 322 -8.38 -8.60 12.66
C ALA A 322 -7.27 -9.27 13.49
N ALA A 323 -7.29 -10.60 13.62
CA ALA A 323 -6.24 -11.33 14.33
C ALA A 323 -4.87 -11.20 13.64
N VAL A 324 -4.82 -11.25 12.31
CA VAL A 324 -3.59 -11.00 11.54
C VAL A 324 -3.10 -9.55 11.72
N ALA A 325 -3.99 -8.56 11.67
CA ALA A 325 -3.63 -7.17 11.92
C ALA A 325 -3.07 -6.97 13.33
N VAL A 326 -3.72 -7.54 14.36
CA VAL A 326 -3.27 -7.46 15.75
C VAL A 326 -1.92 -8.15 15.94
N THR A 327 -1.72 -9.35 15.39
CA THR A 327 -0.41 -10.04 15.48
C THR A 327 0.71 -9.25 14.82
N LEU A 328 0.46 -8.63 13.66
CA LEU A 328 1.43 -7.75 13.01
C LEU A 328 1.70 -6.48 13.82
N LEU A 329 0.69 -5.88 14.44
CA LEU A 329 0.84 -4.72 15.32
C LEU A 329 1.65 -5.08 16.57
N CYS A 330 1.34 -6.20 17.23
CA CYS A 330 2.11 -6.71 18.37
C CYS A 330 3.57 -6.99 17.99
N ALA A 331 3.82 -7.60 16.83
CA ALA A 331 5.17 -7.85 16.34
C ALA A 331 5.94 -6.54 16.07
N LEU A 332 5.27 -5.51 15.56
CA LEU A 332 5.84 -4.18 15.37
C LEU A 332 6.17 -3.49 16.70
N LEU A 333 5.23 -3.51 17.65
CA LEU A 333 5.42 -2.93 18.98
C LEU A 333 6.53 -3.66 19.75
N TRP A 334 6.62 -4.98 19.61
CA TRP A 334 7.71 -5.78 20.16
C TRP A 334 9.06 -5.40 19.58
N ARG A 335 9.16 -5.28 18.25
CA ARG A 335 10.40 -4.85 17.59
C ARG A 335 10.77 -3.41 17.93
N ALA A 336 9.79 -2.53 18.10
CA ALA A 336 10.02 -1.17 18.59
C ALA A 336 10.54 -1.19 20.03
N ARG A 337 9.97 -2.01 20.92
CA ARG A 337 10.46 -2.20 22.30
C ARG A 337 11.93 -2.59 22.31
N LEU A 338 12.29 -3.65 21.58
CA LEU A 338 13.69 -4.11 21.48
C LEU A 338 14.65 -3.06 20.90
N MET A 339 14.15 -2.13 20.09
CA MET A 339 14.98 -1.07 19.51
C MET A 339 15.18 0.10 20.48
N PHE A 340 14.20 0.38 21.34
CA PHE A 340 14.24 1.49 22.29
C PHE A 340 14.68 1.09 23.69
N ASP A 341 14.74 -0.20 24.01
CA ASP A 341 15.25 -0.78 25.25
C ASP A 341 16.79 -0.84 25.17
N TYR A 342 17.42 0.28 25.54
CA TYR A 342 18.87 0.49 25.39
C TYR A 342 19.68 -0.20 26.49
N ASP A 343 19.14 -0.24 27.71
CA ASP A 343 19.79 -0.86 28.88
C ASP A 343 19.49 -2.35 29.02
N GLY A 344 18.50 -2.88 28.27
CA GLY A 344 18.17 -4.30 28.23
C GLY A 344 17.38 -4.77 29.45
N ASP A 345 16.80 -3.86 30.23
CA ASP A 345 16.03 -4.17 31.44
C ASP A 345 14.62 -4.71 31.11
N GLY A 346 14.27 -4.73 29.83
CA GLY A 346 13.00 -5.19 29.31
C GLY A 346 11.93 -4.11 29.33
N ARG A 347 12.17 -2.89 29.80
CA ARG A 347 11.21 -1.77 29.84
C ARG A 347 11.76 -0.64 28.98
N VAL A 348 10.86 0.13 28.36
CA VAL A 348 11.28 1.33 27.63
C VAL A 348 11.10 2.51 28.58
N SER A 349 12.19 2.96 29.19
CA SER A 349 12.20 4.17 30.02
C SER A 349 12.42 5.42 29.15
N TRP A 350 12.10 6.58 29.71
CA TRP A 350 12.42 7.85 29.05
C TRP A 350 13.92 8.10 28.89
N ALA A 351 14.75 7.48 29.74
CA ALA A 351 16.20 7.56 29.62
C ALA A 351 16.66 6.81 28.36
N ASP A 352 16.11 5.64 28.08
CA ASP A 352 16.49 4.82 26.92
C ASP A 352 16.09 5.48 25.62
N VAL A 353 14.88 6.07 25.57
CA VAL A 353 14.43 6.85 24.42
C VAL A 353 15.38 8.03 24.17
N ARG A 354 15.78 8.77 25.22
CA ARG A 354 16.74 9.88 25.09
C ARG A 354 18.13 9.41 24.66
N CYS A 355 18.64 8.30 25.21
CA CYS A 355 19.93 7.73 24.85
C CYS A 355 19.96 7.24 23.40
N THR A 356 18.90 6.55 22.97
CA THR A 356 18.74 6.08 21.59
C THR A 356 18.73 7.26 20.61
N PHE A 357 17.99 8.33 20.90
CA PHE A 357 17.99 9.53 20.07
C PHE A 357 19.30 10.33 20.14
N ALA A 358 19.94 10.41 21.30
CA ALA A 358 21.25 11.06 21.44
C ALA A 358 22.34 10.39 20.59
N GLN A 359 22.26 9.07 20.40
CA GLN A 359 23.17 8.33 19.52
C GLN A 359 22.76 8.36 18.03
N HIS A 360 21.46 8.43 17.71
CA HIS A 360 20.96 8.16 16.35
C HIS A 360 20.12 9.27 15.67
N GLY A 361 19.73 10.38 16.31
CA GLY A 361 18.87 11.40 15.67
C GLY A 361 18.75 12.78 16.35
N GLY A 362 18.82 13.85 15.55
CA GLY A 362 18.61 15.23 16.00
C GLY A 362 17.17 15.54 16.47
N ALA A 363 17.03 16.66 17.19
CA ALA A 363 15.94 17.10 18.08
C ALA A 363 14.46 17.00 17.63
N VAL A 364 14.15 16.69 16.36
CA VAL A 364 12.76 16.61 15.85
C VAL A 364 12.07 15.27 16.19
N SER A 365 12.82 14.29 16.67
CA SER A 365 12.40 12.90 16.79
C SER A 365 11.90 12.47 18.19
N VAL A 366 12.00 13.35 19.20
CA VAL A 366 11.66 13.06 20.61
C VAL A 366 10.15 12.90 20.86
N ALA A 367 9.30 13.65 20.15
CA ALA A 367 7.84 13.59 20.33
C ALA A 367 7.20 12.29 19.78
N VAL A 368 7.76 11.73 18.70
CA VAL A 368 7.30 10.45 18.14
C VAL A 368 7.75 9.29 19.05
N GLY A 369 8.97 9.37 19.59
CA GLY A 369 9.45 8.43 20.60
C GLY A 369 8.60 8.42 21.88
N ALA A 370 8.15 9.59 22.34
CA ALA A 370 7.26 9.74 23.48
C ALA A 370 5.93 8.98 23.32
N ALA A 371 5.29 9.12 22.15
CA ALA A 371 4.02 8.45 21.86
C ALA A 371 4.21 6.92 21.76
N LEU A 372 5.30 6.47 21.13
CA LEU A 372 5.66 5.06 20.99
C LEU A 372 5.98 4.40 22.34
N ALA A 373 6.75 5.06 23.22
CA ALA A 373 7.08 4.53 24.54
C ALA A 373 5.83 4.33 25.42
N CYS A 374 4.86 5.26 25.33
CA CYS A 374 3.59 5.16 26.07
C CYS A 374 2.72 4.00 25.57
N LEU A 375 2.68 3.76 24.25
CA LEU A 375 1.99 2.63 23.62
C LEU A 375 2.64 1.28 23.96
N VAL A 376 3.98 1.21 23.95
CA VAL A 376 4.75 -0.01 24.22
C VAL A 376 4.60 -0.47 25.66
N ASN A 377 4.64 0.44 26.64
CA ASN A 377 4.51 0.09 28.06
C ASN A 377 3.09 -0.33 28.48
N ARG A 378 2.04 0.04 27.72
CA ARG A 378 0.65 -0.36 28.01
C ARG A 378 0.24 -1.71 27.40
N CYS A 379 1.00 -2.26 26.46
CA CYS A 379 0.67 -3.51 25.78
C CYS A 379 1.17 -4.73 26.58
N GLY A 380 0.40 -5.17 27.60
CA GLY A 380 0.73 -6.33 28.44
C GLY A 380 0.61 -7.72 27.78
N ALA A 381 0.12 -7.78 26.53
CA ALA A 381 -0.27 -9.04 25.86
C ALA A 381 0.90 -9.85 25.27
N CYS A 382 2.12 -9.30 25.18
CA CYS A 382 3.24 -9.96 24.49
C CYS A 382 3.97 -11.06 25.30
N LYS A 383 3.49 -11.42 26.50
CA LYS A 383 4.15 -12.42 27.38
C LYS A 383 4.23 -13.83 26.77
N TRP A 384 3.37 -14.16 25.81
CA TRP A 384 3.29 -15.51 25.20
C TRP A 384 4.36 -15.81 24.15
N MET A 385 5.00 -14.80 23.52
CA MET A 385 6.05 -15.04 22.50
C MET A 385 7.42 -15.41 23.09
N LEU A 386 7.61 -15.29 24.40
CA LEU A 386 8.87 -15.59 25.09
C LEU A 386 9.13 -17.09 25.30
N ARG A 387 8.17 -17.97 25.04
CA ARG A 387 8.30 -19.40 25.36
C ARG A 387 9.01 -20.24 24.30
N ASP A 388 9.10 -19.76 23.05
CA ASP A 388 9.65 -20.55 21.93
C ASP A 388 11.09 -20.21 21.54
N SER A 389 11.72 -19.19 22.15
CA SER A 389 13.14 -18.87 21.91
C SER A 389 14.10 -19.47 22.95
N GLY A 390 13.59 -20.26 23.90
CA GLY A 390 14.36 -20.83 25.02
C GLY A 390 14.87 -22.26 24.82
N SER A 391 14.62 -22.90 23.67
CA SER A 391 15.01 -24.30 23.41
C SER A 391 15.80 -24.45 22.11
N ALA A 392 16.89 -23.71 21.99
CA ALA A 392 17.99 -24.04 21.10
C ALA A 392 19.28 -23.50 21.71
N ALA A 393 19.76 -24.20 22.76
CA ALA A 393 21.14 -24.15 23.20
C ALA A 393 21.90 -25.30 22.53
#